data_AF-A0A7K2NLP8-F1
#
_entry.id   AF-A0A7K2NLP8-F1
#
_cell.length_a   1.000
_cell.length_b   1.000
_cell.length_c   1.000
_cell.angle_alpha   90.00
_cell.angle_beta   90.00
_cell.angle_gamma   90.00
#
_symmetry.space_group_name_H-M   'P 1'
#
loop_
_entity.id
_entity.type
_entity.pdbx_description
1 polymer ?
#
loop_
_entity_poly.entity_id
_entity_poly.type
_entity_poly.pdbx_seq_one_letter_code
_entity_poly.pdbx_strand_id
1 'polypeptide(L)'
;YVGPWLPEPVDTTQDPHLGAERAEAVEMAVLLLLEKLNPVERTAYVLREAFDYPYERIAEILETSEANTRQLVSRGRKHLAAERKEAVTPTAHRRLLEVFLSAARTGDLSGLEDVLTADVVSYTDGNGMRGASRIPVVGLPHVSRYLVAFAPRFWPQSQVRWVEANGRPAVLVLSGEKAVALLTADISADGIDRLMWVMNPAKLAPYVASLRD
;
A
#
# COMPACT_ATOMS: atom_id res chain seq x y z
N TYR A 1 14.04 7.93 -9.60
CA TYR A 1 12.67 7.38 -9.63
C TYR A 1 11.70 8.49 -9.97
N VAL A 2 10.64 8.24 -10.74
CA VAL A 2 9.68 9.27 -11.18
C VAL A 2 8.26 8.74 -11.01
N GLY A 3 7.60 9.13 -9.91
CA GLY A 3 6.27 8.67 -9.49
C GLY A 3 6.21 8.43 -7.96
N PRO A 4 5.06 8.06 -7.37
CA PRO A 4 4.97 7.60 -5.99
C PRO A 4 5.57 6.19 -5.87
N TRP A 5 6.50 5.99 -4.94
CA TRP A 5 7.14 4.68 -4.72
C TRP A 5 6.18 3.76 -3.97
N LEU A 6 6.01 2.52 -4.44
CA LEU A 6 5.24 1.46 -3.76
C LEU A 6 6.19 0.39 -3.23
N PRO A 7 5.92 -0.22 -2.06
CA PRO A 7 6.71 -1.34 -1.55
C PRO A 7 6.71 -2.51 -2.53
N GLU A 8 7.80 -3.29 -2.54
CA GLU A 8 7.90 -4.51 -3.34
C GLU A 8 6.84 -5.53 -2.89
N PRO A 9 6.02 -6.05 -3.81
CA PRO A 9 5.06 -7.09 -3.49
C PRO A 9 5.74 -8.47 -3.45
N VAL A 10 5.52 -9.24 -2.38
CA VAL A 10 6.11 -10.58 -2.18
C VAL A 10 5.07 -11.69 -2.29
N ASP A 11 5.37 -12.75 -3.05
CA ASP A 11 4.57 -13.98 -3.12
C ASP A 11 4.89 -14.89 -1.93
N THR A 12 3.88 -15.31 -1.20
CA THR A 12 4.00 -16.01 0.09
C THR A 12 3.58 -17.47 0.03
N THR A 13 3.11 -17.97 -1.13
CA THR A 13 2.62 -19.36 -1.23
C THR A 13 3.74 -20.39 -1.41
N GLN A 14 4.91 -19.99 -1.92
CA GLN A 14 5.97 -20.92 -2.30
C GLN A 14 7.08 -21.13 -1.26
N ASP A 15 7.17 -20.29 -0.21
CA ASP A 15 8.14 -20.52 0.87
C ASP A 15 7.67 -19.96 2.24
N PRO A 16 7.17 -20.80 3.16
CA PRO A 16 6.82 -20.38 4.51
C PRO A 16 8.00 -19.83 5.33
N HIS A 17 9.24 -20.16 4.96
CA HIS A 17 10.47 -19.64 5.57
C HIS A 17 10.89 -18.26 5.03
N LEU A 18 10.30 -17.75 3.93
CA LEU A 18 10.33 -16.30 3.61
C LEU A 18 9.57 -15.49 4.68
N GLY A 19 8.76 -16.15 5.51
CA GLY A 19 8.29 -15.59 6.78
C GLY A 19 9.42 -15.27 7.77
N ALA A 20 10.67 -15.67 7.54
CA ALA A 20 11.86 -15.26 8.31
C ALA A 20 12.60 -14.07 7.68
N GLU A 21 12.41 -13.78 6.38
CA GLU A 21 12.70 -12.48 5.74
C GLU A 21 11.74 -11.36 6.22
N ARG A 22 10.90 -11.67 7.21
CA ARG A 22 10.14 -10.69 7.99
C ARG A 22 11.02 -9.60 8.59
N ALA A 23 12.32 -9.78 8.80
CA ALA A 23 13.17 -8.68 9.25
C ALA A 23 13.22 -7.53 8.24
N GLU A 24 13.48 -7.81 6.95
CA GLU A 24 13.58 -6.77 5.91
C GLU A 24 12.22 -6.19 5.50
N ALA A 25 11.16 -7.01 5.42
CA ALA A 25 9.82 -6.51 5.09
C ALA A 25 9.16 -5.73 6.25
N VAL A 26 9.42 -6.13 7.50
CA VAL A 26 9.03 -5.34 8.68
C VAL A 26 9.89 -4.09 8.78
N GLU A 27 11.20 -4.16 8.48
CA GLU A 27 12.09 -3.01 8.43
C GLU A 27 11.63 -2.00 7.36
N MET A 28 11.18 -2.45 6.19
CA MET A 28 10.64 -1.59 5.14
C MET A 28 9.30 -0.96 5.50
N ALA A 29 8.37 -1.74 6.10
CA ALA A 29 7.09 -1.21 6.58
C ALA A 29 7.29 -0.20 7.72
N VAL A 30 8.27 -0.44 8.59
CA VAL A 30 8.69 0.49 9.64
C VAL A 30 9.33 1.74 9.04
N LEU A 31 10.23 1.62 8.06
CA LEU A 31 10.84 2.75 7.36
C LEU A 31 9.77 3.63 6.67
N LEU A 32 8.80 3.02 5.99
CA LEU A 32 7.68 3.73 5.36
C LEU A 32 6.78 4.47 6.37
N LEU A 33 6.50 3.85 7.50
CA LEU A 33 5.77 4.49 8.60
C LEU A 33 6.56 5.69 9.14
N LEU A 34 7.88 5.52 9.31
CA LEU A 34 8.77 6.55 9.81
C LEU A 34 9.00 7.70 8.82
N GLU A 35 8.96 7.46 7.50
CA GLU A 35 9.08 8.50 6.47
C GLU A 35 8.00 9.59 6.58
N LYS A 36 6.83 9.25 7.14
CA LYS A 36 5.72 10.18 7.36
C LYS A 36 5.91 11.12 8.55
N LEU A 37 6.87 10.81 9.43
CA LEU A 37 7.30 11.72 10.49
C LEU A 37 8.30 12.73 9.92
N ASN A 38 8.22 13.98 10.40
CA ASN A 38 9.30 14.93 10.13
C ASN A 38 10.62 14.43 10.76
N PRO A 39 11.80 14.89 10.28
CA PRO A 39 13.09 14.32 10.70
C PRO A 39 13.33 14.32 12.22
N VAL A 40 12.82 15.32 12.93
CA VAL A 40 13.00 15.49 14.37
C VAL A 40 12.05 14.58 15.15
N GLU A 41 10.77 14.49 14.74
CA GLU A 41 9.80 13.54 15.30
C GLU A 41 10.24 12.10 15.07
N ARG A 42 10.77 11.79 13.88
CA ARG A 42 11.31 10.46 13.55
C ARG A 42 12.45 10.07 14.47
N THR A 43 13.43 10.96 14.62
CA THR A 43 14.61 10.68 15.45
C THR A 43 14.21 10.51 16.92
N ALA A 44 13.36 11.39 17.45
CA ALA A 44 12.85 11.28 18.81
C ALA A 44 12.08 9.97 19.03
N TYR A 45 11.17 9.64 18.11
CA TYR A 45 10.36 8.43 18.16
C TYR A 45 11.20 7.15 18.10
N VAL A 46 12.14 7.05 17.17
CA VAL A 46 12.99 5.86 17.00
C VAL A 46 13.89 5.63 18.21
N LEU A 47 14.58 6.68 18.68
CA LEU A 47 15.44 6.58 19.86
C LEU A 47 14.66 6.15 21.10
N ARG A 48 13.40 6.58 21.23
CA ARG A 48 12.55 6.21 22.37
C ARG A 48 11.92 4.83 22.24
N GLU A 49 11.30 4.52 21.10
CA GLU A 49 10.45 3.32 20.97
C GLU A 49 11.23 2.09 20.50
N ALA A 50 12.29 2.26 19.71
CA ALA A 50 13.09 1.14 19.20
C ALA A 50 14.33 0.86 20.07
N PHE A 51 14.95 1.92 20.59
CA PHE A 51 16.21 1.82 21.36
C PHE A 51 16.03 2.04 22.87
N ASP A 52 14.82 2.39 23.32
CA ASP A 52 14.47 2.66 24.73
C ASP A 52 15.39 3.66 25.45
N TYR A 53 15.90 4.67 24.73
CA TYR A 53 16.70 5.71 25.36
C TYR A 53 15.83 6.54 26.32
N PRO A 54 16.38 6.97 27.48
CA PRO A 54 15.67 7.86 28.39
C PRO A 54 15.51 9.25 27.74
N TYR A 55 14.40 9.94 28.05
CA TYR A 55 14.05 11.22 27.42
C TYR A 55 15.12 12.30 27.59
N GLU A 56 15.82 12.30 28.74
CA GLU A 56 16.96 13.19 29.03
C GLU A 56 18.08 13.03 27.99
N ARG A 57 18.46 11.78 27.67
CA ARG A 57 19.52 11.48 26.72
C ARG A 57 19.12 11.78 25.28
N ILE A 58 17.85 11.59 24.94
CA ILE A 58 17.33 11.96 23.62
C ILE A 58 17.30 13.50 23.48
N ALA A 59 16.95 14.22 24.56
CA ALA A 59 16.94 15.67 24.57
C ALA A 59 18.34 16.27 24.35
N GLU A 60 19.38 15.66 24.94
CA GLU A 60 20.77 16.00 24.66
C GLU A 60 21.15 15.79 23.19
N ILE A 61 20.79 14.63 22.60
CA ILE A 61 21.09 14.30 21.20
C ILE A 61 20.37 15.25 20.22
N LEU A 62 19.14 15.65 20.54
CA LEU A 62 18.31 16.53 19.70
C LEU A 62 18.49 18.02 20.02
N GLU A 63 19.43 18.36 20.91
CA GLU A 63 19.68 19.73 21.38
C GLU A 63 18.39 20.46 21.80
N THR A 64 17.55 19.78 22.58
CA THR A 64 16.24 20.29 23.00
C THR A 64 15.93 20.00 24.47
N SER A 65 14.77 20.42 24.97
CA SER A 65 14.36 20.14 26.35
C SER A 65 13.69 18.76 26.45
N GLU A 66 13.81 18.10 27.61
CA GLU A 66 13.16 16.81 27.86
C GLU A 66 11.63 16.88 27.63
N ALA A 67 11.01 17.99 28.00
CA ALA A 67 9.60 18.24 27.76
C ALA A 67 9.26 18.28 26.26
N ASN A 68 10.09 18.95 25.44
CA ASN A 68 9.91 18.98 23.99
C ASN A 68 10.13 17.60 23.36
N THR A 69 11.13 16.84 23.83
CA THR A 69 11.36 15.45 23.40
C THR A 69 10.14 14.56 23.66
N ARG A 70 9.54 14.64 24.86
CA ARG A 70 8.31 13.91 25.19
C ARG A 70 7.16 14.31 24.25
N GLN A 71 7.07 15.59 23.90
CA GLN A 71 6.08 16.08 22.94
C GLN A 71 6.33 15.54 21.52
N LEU A 72 7.57 15.51 21.04
CA LEU A 72 7.95 14.98 19.74
C LEU A 72 7.63 13.48 19.62
N VAL A 73 7.96 12.68 20.63
CA VAL A 73 7.61 11.25 20.67
C VAL A 73 6.09 11.06 20.68
N SER A 74 5.36 11.84 21.47
CA SER A 74 3.90 11.77 21.52
C SER A 74 3.26 12.12 20.17
N ARG A 75 3.76 13.15 19.46
CA ARG A 75 3.32 13.52 18.12
C ARG A 75 3.62 12.41 17.11
N GLY A 76 4.82 11.83 17.16
CA GLY A 76 5.19 10.67 16.35
C GLY A 76 4.22 9.50 16.54
N ARG A 77 3.91 9.13 17.78
CA ARG A 77 2.90 8.10 18.10
C ARG A 77 1.53 8.45 17.52
N LYS A 78 1.08 9.69 17.66
CA LYS A 78 -0.24 10.12 17.17
C LYS A 78 -0.33 10.10 15.65
N HIS A 79 0.70 10.56 14.94
CA HIS A 79 0.76 10.50 13.47
C HIS A 79 0.73 9.06 12.96
N LEU A 80 1.44 8.14 13.63
CA LEU A 80 1.43 6.72 13.26
C LEU A 80 0.12 6.00 13.63
N ALA A 81 -0.51 6.40 14.73
CA ALA A 81 -1.77 5.80 15.21
C ALA A 81 -2.99 6.28 14.40
N ALA A 82 -3.04 7.56 14.00
CA ALA A 82 -4.14 8.12 13.22
C ALA A 82 -4.30 7.47 11.84
N GLU A 83 -3.25 6.81 11.33
CA GLU A 83 -3.27 6.15 10.04
C GLU A 83 -3.58 4.64 10.09
N ARG A 84 -3.55 4.00 11.27
CA ARG A 84 -3.91 2.58 11.40
C ARG A 84 -5.42 2.46 11.63
N LYS A 85 -6.21 2.53 10.55
CA LYS A 85 -7.58 1.98 10.58
C LYS A 85 -7.49 0.45 10.80
N GLU A 86 -8.41 -0.10 11.59
CA GLU A 86 -8.43 -1.54 11.85
C GLU A 86 -8.61 -2.32 10.54
N ALA A 87 -7.69 -3.26 10.32
CA ALA A 87 -7.72 -4.10 9.13
C ALA A 87 -8.85 -5.13 9.23
N VAL A 88 -9.58 -5.31 8.13
CA VAL A 88 -10.61 -6.35 8.02
C VAL A 88 -9.99 -7.76 7.91
N THR A 89 -10.79 -8.78 8.17
CA THR A 89 -10.38 -10.18 8.00
C THR A 89 -10.00 -10.48 6.53
N PRO A 90 -9.13 -11.47 6.25
CA PRO A 90 -8.76 -11.83 4.86
C PRO A 90 -9.97 -12.15 3.98
N THR A 91 -11.00 -12.79 4.54
CA THR A 91 -12.25 -13.09 3.82
C THR A 91 -13.03 -11.83 3.44
N ALA A 92 -13.16 -10.87 4.38
CA ALA A 92 -13.82 -9.60 4.10
C ALA A 92 -13.00 -8.74 3.12
N HIS A 93 -11.68 -8.74 3.25
CA HIS A 93 -10.75 -8.09 2.33
C HIS A 93 -10.95 -8.58 0.91
N ARG A 94 -10.88 -9.91 0.70
CA ARG A 94 -11.09 -10.52 -0.61
C ARG A 94 -12.46 -10.19 -1.20
N ARG A 95 -13.53 -10.28 -0.40
CA ARG A 95 -14.89 -9.99 -0.84
C ARG A 95 -15.03 -8.54 -1.34
N LEU A 96 -14.52 -7.57 -0.59
CA LEU A 96 -14.56 -6.16 -1.02
C LEU A 96 -13.74 -5.93 -2.29
N LEU A 97 -12.58 -6.57 -2.39
CA LEU A 97 -11.74 -6.49 -3.60
C LEU A 97 -12.39 -7.18 -4.82
N GLU A 98 -13.17 -8.24 -4.63
CA GLU A 98 -13.99 -8.88 -5.67
C GLU A 98 -15.08 -7.95 -6.20
N VAL A 99 -15.81 -7.26 -5.31
CA VAL A 99 -16.83 -6.27 -5.70
C VAL A 99 -16.18 -5.11 -6.46
N PHE A 100 -15.08 -4.58 -5.92
CA PHE A 100 -14.30 -3.54 -6.59
C PHE A 100 -13.85 -3.95 -7.99
N LEU A 101 -13.29 -5.15 -8.15
CA LEU A 101 -12.83 -5.65 -9.44
C LEU A 101 -13.99 -5.78 -10.44
N SER A 102 -15.15 -6.25 -9.99
CA SER A 102 -16.33 -6.35 -10.84
C SER A 102 -16.71 -4.97 -11.39
N ALA A 103 -16.85 -3.98 -10.50
CA ALA A 103 -17.23 -2.63 -10.87
C ALA A 103 -16.16 -1.95 -11.75
N ALA A 104 -14.89 -2.10 -11.40
CA ALA A 104 -13.76 -1.55 -12.18
C ALA A 104 -13.70 -2.12 -13.60
N ARG A 105 -14.02 -3.41 -13.78
CA ARG A 105 -14.01 -4.09 -15.08
C ARG A 105 -15.15 -3.67 -15.99
N THR A 106 -16.34 -3.44 -15.43
CA THR A 106 -17.52 -3.03 -16.19
C THR A 106 -17.62 -1.52 -16.36
N GLY A 107 -16.81 -0.74 -15.64
CA GLY A 107 -16.93 0.71 -15.61
C GLY A 107 -18.17 1.18 -14.82
N ASP A 108 -18.62 0.39 -13.85
CA ASP A 108 -19.74 0.73 -12.97
C ASP A 108 -19.30 1.79 -11.96
N LEU A 109 -19.63 3.05 -12.25
CA LEU A 109 -19.30 4.18 -11.39
C LEU A 109 -19.95 4.07 -10.01
N SER A 110 -21.21 3.65 -9.94
CA SER A 110 -21.96 3.56 -8.68
C SER A 110 -21.37 2.45 -7.80
N GLY A 111 -21.12 1.27 -8.38
CA GLY A 111 -20.51 0.16 -7.66
C GLY A 111 -19.09 0.47 -7.15
N LEU A 112 -18.33 1.32 -7.86
CA LEU A 112 -17.06 1.83 -7.36
C LEU A 112 -17.26 2.80 -6.18
N GLU A 113 -18.22 3.71 -6.28
CA GLU A 113 -18.50 4.68 -5.22
C GLU A 113 -19.01 4.03 -3.92
N ASP A 114 -19.68 2.87 -4.03
CA ASP A 114 -20.19 2.12 -2.88
C ASP A 114 -19.09 1.40 -2.07
N VAL A 115 -17.95 1.08 -2.68
CA VAL A 115 -16.87 0.30 -2.02
C VAL A 115 -15.65 1.13 -1.64
N LEU A 116 -15.53 2.35 -2.18
CA LEU A 116 -14.42 3.25 -1.93
C LEU A 116 -14.77 4.23 -0.81
N THR A 117 -13.79 4.53 0.05
CA THR A 117 -13.96 5.57 1.07
C THR A 117 -13.91 6.97 0.45
N ALA A 118 -14.46 7.97 1.17
CA ALA A 118 -14.47 9.37 0.71
C ALA A 118 -13.06 9.90 0.37
N ASP A 119 -12.07 9.54 1.20
CA ASP A 119 -10.67 9.99 1.10
C ASP A 119 -9.76 8.99 0.38
N VAL A 120 -10.35 8.07 -0.40
CA VAL A 120 -9.58 7.02 -1.08
C VAL A 120 -8.43 7.58 -1.93
N VAL A 121 -7.29 6.90 -1.92
CA VAL A 121 -6.15 7.26 -2.77
C VAL A 121 -5.74 6.10 -3.67
N SER A 122 -5.60 6.37 -4.96
CA SER A 122 -5.07 5.41 -5.94
C SER A 122 -3.64 5.77 -6.33
N TYR A 123 -2.73 4.85 -6.08
CA TYR A 123 -1.30 4.94 -6.41
C TYR A 123 -0.95 4.03 -7.58
N THR A 124 0.05 4.41 -8.36
CA THR A 124 0.58 3.57 -9.43
C THR A 124 2.10 3.61 -9.46
N ASP A 125 2.72 2.44 -9.37
CA ASP A 125 4.15 2.26 -9.61
C ASP A 125 4.37 1.68 -11.00
N GLY A 126 4.55 2.56 -11.97
CA GLY A 126 4.82 2.18 -13.35
C GLY A 126 6.27 2.34 -13.80
N ASN A 127 7.18 2.85 -12.94
CA ASN A 127 8.55 3.21 -13.32
C ASN A 127 8.65 4.01 -14.65
N GLY A 128 7.78 5.01 -14.85
CA GLY A 128 7.74 5.84 -16.06
C GLY A 128 7.01 5.23 -17.27
N MET A 129 6.37 4.07 -17.13
CA MET A 129 5.57 3.48 -18.20
C MET A 129 4.37 4.35 -18.60
N ARG A 130 4.09 4.37 -19.90
CA ARG A 130 2.93 5.06 -20.48
C ARG A 130 1.64 4.38 -20.04
N GLY A 131 0.76 5.13 -19.39
CA GLY A 131 -0.52 4.62 -18.86
C GLY A 131 -0.53 4.40 -17.35
N ALA A 132 0.63 4.49 -16.67
CA ALA A 132 0.70 4.57 -15.23
C ALA A 132 0.60 6.02 -14.75
N SER A 133 -0.26 6.30 -13.77
CA SER A 133 -0.32 7.65 -13.20
C SER A 133 0.97 7.98 -12.47
N ARG A 134 1.54 9.17 -12.72
CA ARG A 134 2.76 9.65 -12.06
C ARG A 134 2.48 10.39 -10.75
N ILE A 135 1.20 10.73 -10.52
CA ILE A 135 0.73 11.47 -9.36
C ILE A 135 -0.43 10.66 -8.76
N PRO A 136 -0.51 10.51 -7.43
CA PRO A 136 -1.65 9.86 -6.80
C PRO A 136 -2.98 10.52 -7.20
N VAL A 137 -4.00 9.72 -7.46
CA VAL A 137 -5.38 10.21 -7.66
C VAL A 137 -6.08 10.15 -6.32
N VAL A 138 -6.62 11.27 -5.86
CA VAL A 138 -7.12 11.44 -4.49
C VAL A 138 -8.60 11.79 -4.47
N GLY A 139 -9.33 11.12 -3.58
CA GLY A 139 -10.73 11.36 -3.28
C GLY A 139 -11.69 10.55 -4.17
N LEU A 140 -12.80 10.14 -3.57
CA LEU A 140 -13.82 9.29 -4.17
C LEU A 140 -14.21 9.68 -5.60
N PRO A 141 -14.61 10.94 -5.90
CA PRO A 141 -15.09 11.30 -7.23
C PRO A 141 -14.00 11.27 -8.31
N HIS A 142 -12.74 11.51 -7.94
CA HIS A 142 -11.62 11.50 -8.88
C HIS A 142 -11.16 10.07 -9.15
N VAL A 143 -11.05 9.25 -8.11
CA VAL A 143 -10.62 7.85 -8.22
C VAL A 143 -11.67 7.04 -8.99
N SER A 144 -12.95 7.17 -8.66
CA SER A 144 -14.03 6.42 -9.33
C SER A 144 -14.07 6.73 -10.84
N ARG A 145 -14.08 8.02 -11.22
CA ARG A 145 -14.06 8.45 -12.63
C ARG A 145 -12.78 8.06 -13.36
N TYR A 146 -11.63 8.15 -12.68
CA TYR A 146 -10.35 7.73 -13.27
C TYR A 146 -10.38 6.24 -13.64
N LEU A 147 -10.88 5.38 -12.75
CA LEU A 147 -11.00 3.94 -12.99
C LEU A 147 -11.97 3.65 -14.14
N VAL A 148 -13.15 4.29 -14.16
CA VAL A 148 -14.13 4.14 -15.26
C VAL A 148 -13.54 4.57 -16.59
N ALA A 149 -12.85 5.71 -16.65
CA ALA A 149 -12.24 6.21 -17.88
C ALA A 149 -11.12 5.29 -18.41
N PHE A 150 -10.41 4.60 -17.51
CA PHE A 150 -9.34 3.69 -17.87
C PHE A 150 -9.83 2.29 -18.25
N ALA A 151 -11.02 1.88 -17.76
CA ALA A 151 -11.56 0.54 -17.91
C ALA A 151 -11.59 -0.01 -19.35
N PRO A 152 -12.06 0.75 -20.37
CA PRO A 152 -12.15 0.24 -21.75
C PRO A 152 -10.79 -0.04 -22.38
N ARG A 153 -9.71 0.56 -21.86
CA ARG A 153 -8.35 0.35 -22.38
C ARG A 153 -7.63 -0.78 -21.64
N PHE A 154 -7.90 -0.94 -20.36
CA PHE A 154 -7.13 -1.83 -19.49
C PHE A 154 -7.67 -3.25 -19.46
N TRP A 155 -9.01 -3.43 -19.43
CA TRP A 155 -9.62 -4.73 -19.17
C TRP A 155 -9.92 -5.65 -20.37
N PRO A 156 -10.14 -5.20 -21.63
CA PRO A 156 -10.66 -6.09 -22.69
C PRO A 156 -9.88 -7.37 -22.97
N GLN A 157 -8.55 -7.36 -22.79
CA GLN A 157 -7.69 -8.52 -23.02
C GLN A 157 -7.11 -9.11 -21.73
N SER A 158 -7.67 -8.69 -20.60
CA SER A 158 -7.13 -9.02 -19.29
C SER A 158 -7.74 -10.29 -18.72
N GLN A 159 -6.91 -11.10 -18.07
CA GLN A 159 -7.32 -12.13 -17.14
C GLN A 159 -6.88 -11.74 -15.74
N VAL A 160 -7.63 -12.16 -14.73
CA VAL A 160 -7.27 -11.96 -13.32
C VAL A 160 -6.90 -13.29 -12.69
N ARG A 161 -5.90 -13.26 -11.82
CA ARG A 161 -5.50 -14.36 -10.94
C ARG A 161 -5.41 -13.83 -9.52
N TRP A 162 -5.99 -14.58 -8.59
CA TRP A 162 -5.86 -14.30 -7.17
C TRP A 162 -4.52 -14.80 -6.69
N VAL A 163 -3.78 -13.93 -5.99
CA VAL A 163 -2.49 -14.22 -5.39
C VAL A 163 -2.47 -13.65 -3.97
N GLU A 164 -1.42 -13.91 -3.24
CA GLU A 164 -1.17 -13.27 -1.95
C GLU A 164 0.00 -12.28 -2.08
N ALA A 165 -0.20 -11.05 -1.62
CA ALA A 165 0.85 -10.05 -1.54
C ALA A 165 0.89 -9.50 -0.13
N ASN A 166 2.06 -9.57 0.53
CA ASN A 166 2.27 -9.07 1.88
C ASN A 166 1.27 -9.63 2.90
N GLY A 167 0.94 -10.93 2.81
CA GLY A 167 0.02 -11.58 3.73
C GLY A 167 -1.47 -11.29 3.50
N ARG A 168 -1.82 -10.69 2.34
CA ARG A 168 -3.20 -10.29 2.02
C ARG A 168 -3.61 -10.73 0.61
N PRO A 169 -4.92 -10.98 0.39
CA PRO A 169 -5.46 -11.21 -0.94
C PRO A 169 -5.10 -10.06 -1.89
N ALA A 170 -4.57 -10.42 -3.05
CA ALA A 170 -4.17 -9.50 -4.10
C ALA A 170 -4.54 -10.08 -5.46
N VAL A 171 -4.46 -9.25 -6.50
CA VAL A 171 -4.90 -9.62 -7.84
C VAL A 171 -3.80 -9.34 -8.84
N LEU A 172 -3.31 -10.40 -9.47
CA LEU A 172 -2.45 -10.29 -10.64
C LEU A 172 -3.30 -10.17 -11.89
N VAL A 173 -3.03 -9.13 -12.69
CA VAL A 173 -3.68 -8.89 -13.97
C VAL A 173 -2.73 -9.31 -15.08
N LEU A 174 -3.20 -10.20 -15.95
CA LEU A 174 -2.48 -10.76 -17.08
C LEU A 174 -3.08 -10.22 -18.38
N SER A 175 -2.26 -9.88 -19.36
CA SER A 175 -2.68 -9.66 -20.75
C SER A 175 -2.10 -10.78 -21.61
N GLY A 176 -2.93 -11.74 -22.01
CA GLY A 176 -2.44 -13.04 -22.47
C GLY A 176 -1.68 -13.75 -21.34
N GLU A 177 -0.43 -14.13 -21.58
CA GLU A 177 0.44 -14.76 -20.57
C GLU A 177 1.32 -13.76 -19.79
N LYS A 178 1.26 -12.47 -20.12
CA LYS A 178 2.14 -11.46 -19.53
C LYS A 178 1.46 -10.77 -18.35
N ALA A 179 2.08 -10.76 -17.18
CA ALA A 179 1.66 -9.90 -16.08
C ALA A 179 1.83 -8.41 -16.45
N VAL A 180 0.75 -7.65 -16.29
CA VAL A 180 0.69 -6.22 -16.63
C VAL A 180 0.40 -5.34 -15.41
N ALA A 181 -0.18 -5.90 -14.36
CA ALA A 181 -0.33 -5.22 -13.08
C ALA A 181 -0.49 -6.21 -11.93
N LEU A 182 -0.12 -5.78 -10.73
CA LEU A 182 -0.57 -6.34 -9.46
C LEU A 182 -1.36 -5.26 -8.73
N LEU A 183 -2.58 -5.61 -8.33
CA LEU A 183 -3.45 -4.77 -7.53
C LEU A 183 -3.44 -5.26 -6.07
N THR A 184 -3.11 -4.36 -5.17
CA THR A 184 -3.28 -4.52 -3.72
C THR A 184 -4.14 -3.37 -3.17
N ALA A 185 -4.77 -3.59 -2.02
CA ALA A 185 -5.64 -2.60 -1.40
C ALA A 185 -5.52 -2.58 0.12
N ASP A 186 -5.52 -1.38 0.69
CA ASP A 186 -5.77 -1.16 2.12
C ASP A 186 -7.28 -1.04 2.31
N ILE A 187 -7.83 -1.90 3.17
CA ILE A 187 -9.27 -2.02 3.39
C ILE A 187 -9.57 -2.00 4.88
N SER A 188 -10.53 -1.15 5.26
CA SER A 188 -11.08 -1.02 6.60
C SER A 188 -12.58 -1.35 6.60
N ALA A 189 -13.23 -1.21 7.77
CA ALA A 189 -14.67 -1.41 7.89
C ALA A 189 -15.49 -0.41 7.05
N ASP A 190 -14.92 0.77 6.75
CA ASP A 190 -15.58 1.82 5.98
C ASP A 190 -15.50 1.61 4.46
N GLY A 191 -14.64 0.68 4.01
CA GLY A 191 -14.39 0.41 2.59
C GLY A 191 -12.91 0.41 2.23
N ILE A 192 -12.61 0.66 0.96
CA ILE A 192 -11.25 0.69 0.42
C ILE A 192 -10.66 2.10 0.64
N ASP A 193 -9.57 2.16 1.41
CA ASP A 193 -8.84 3.39 1.73
C ASP A 193 -7.75 3.69 0.70
N ARG A 194 -7.08 2.65 0.19
CA ARG A 194 -6.02 2.80 -0.81
C ARG A 194 -6.05 1.71 -1.85
N LEU A 195 -5.82 2.09 -3.10
CA LEU A 195 -5.57 1.20 -4.22
C LEU A 195 -4.11 1.36 -4.64
N MET A 196 -3.40 0.26 -4.81
CA MET A 196 -1.99 0.26 -5.18
C MET A 196 -1.80 -0.62 -6.40
N TRP A 197 -1.52 0.02 -7.54
CA TRP A 197 -1.28 -0.63 -8.82
C TRP A 197 0.23 -0.70 -9.08
N VAL A 198 0.82 -1.88 -8.92
CA VAL A 198 2.20 -2.12 -9.33
C VAL A 198 2.17 -2.57 -10.78
N MET A 199 2.72 -1.77 -11.69
CA MET A 199 2.81 -2.09 -13.12
C MET A 199 4.25 -2.31 -13.57
N ASN A 200 5.24 -1.87 -12.78
CA ASN A 200 6.65 -2.05 -13.08
C ASN A 200 7.00 -3.53 -13.34
N PRO A 201 7.44 -3.90 -14.57
CA PRO A 201 7.69 -5.30 -14.93
C PRO A 201 8.70 -6.01 -14.03
N ALA A 202 9.69 -5.28 -13.51
CA ALA A 202 10.68 -5.85 -12.59
C ALA A 202 10.04 -6.36 -11.29
N LYS A 203 9.02 -5.64 -10.79
CA LYS A 203 8.27 -6.00 -9.58
C LYS A 203 7.21 -7.08 -9.80
N LEU A 204 6.82 -7.31 -11.07
CA LEU A 204 5.84 -8.34 -11.43
C LEU A 204 6.48 -9.70 -11.68
N ALA A 205 7.78 -9.76 -11.98
CA ALA A 205 8.48 -10.98 -12.33
C ALA A 205 8.35 -12.12 -11.28
N PRO A 206 8.42 -11.86 -9.95
CA PRO A 206 8.27 -12.92 -8.95
C PRO A 206 6.91 -13.65 -9.03
N TYR A 207 5.82 -12.92 -9.25
CA TYR A 207 4.46 -13.48 -9.37
C TYR A 207 4.22 -14.25 -10.67
N VAL A 208 5.00 -13.99 -11.71
CA VAL A 208 4.92 -14.75 -12.96
C VAL A 208 5.62 -16.11 -12.82
N ALA A 209 6.71 -16.16 -12.04
CA ALA A 209 7.44 -17.38 -11.77
C ALA A 209 6.60 -18.38 -10.98
N SER A 210 5.87 -17.91 -9.96
CA SER A 210 5.03 -18.75 -9.10
C SER A 210 3.77 -19.30 -9.76
N LEU A 211 3.36 -18.75 -10.91
CA LEU A 211 2.21 -19.24 -11.68
C LEU A 211 2.53 -20.42 -12.61
N ARG A 212 3.80 -20.81 -12.74
CA ARG A 212 4.26 -21.87 -13.66
C ARG A 212 4.49 -23.22 -12.97
N ASP A 213 4.36 -23.28 -11.66
CA ASP A 213 4.39 -24.52 -10.84
C ASP A 213 2.97 -24.91 -10.39
#